data_AF-A0A9Q4GBY3-F1
#
_entry.id   AF-A0A9Q4GBY3-F1
#
_cell.length_a   1.000
_cell.length_b   1.000
_cell.length_c   1.000
_cell.angle_alpha   90.00
_cell.angle_beta   90.00
_cell.angle_gamma   90.00
#
_symmetry.space_group_name_H-M   'P 1'
#
loop_
_entity.id
_entity.type
_entity.pdbx_description
1 polymer ?
#
loop_
_entity_poly.entity_id
_entity_poly.type
_entity_poly.pdbx_seq_one_letter_code
_entity_poly.pdbx_strand_id
1 'polypeptide(L)'
;MFNREELFIKTFIIKDRQERYLSLVTSKKGRNKFLQDLPHSISNELDPKYVKGVNGSSKDIYEKLKSKGAGKECYVISELSEIDGHVLSLSEALNQIIGRGMAAILICIDNKLAYFEGEEPNDRYILHRP
;
A
#
# COMPACT_ATOMS: atom_id res chain seq x y z
N MET A 1 -9.83 17.73 -5.48
CA MET A 1 -9.97 16.26 -5.27
C MET A 1 -8.57 15.74 -5.00
N PHE A 2 -8.31 15.17 -3.82
CA PHE A 2 -6.96 14.71 -3.48
C PHE A 2 -6.65 13.38 -4.17
N ASN A 3 -5.43 13.24 -4.68
CA ASN A 3 -4.91 11.98 -5.22
C ASN A 3 -4.74 10.98 -4.06
N ARG A 4 -5.21 9.74 -4.23
CA ARG A 4 -5.15 8.67 -3.21
C ARG A 4 -3.72 8.39 -2.77
N GLU A 5 -2.77 8.45 -3.69
CA GLU A 5 -1.34 8.26 -3.42
C GLU A 5 -0.79 9.38 -2.53
N GLU A 6 -1.19 10.64 -2.77
CA GLU A 6 -0.80 11.76 -1.90
C GLU A 6 -1.36 11.60 -0.49
N LEU A 7 -2.62 11.15 -0.36
CA LEU A 7 -3.23 10.90 0.93
C LEU A 7 -2.53 9.75 1.66
N PHE A 8 -2.16 8.68 0.96
CA PHE A 8 -1.35 7.61 1.51
C PHE A 8 -0.03 8.14 2.06
N ILE A 9 0.73 8.88 1.26
CA ILE A 9 2.03 9.44 1.65
C ILE A 9 1.88 10.34 2.89
N LYS A 10 0.92 11.27 2.86
CA LYS A 10 0.70 12.22 3.98
C LYS A 10 0.26 11.52 5.27
N THR A 11 -0.34 10.33 5.18
CA THR A 11 -0.90 9.59 6.31
C THR A 11 0.08 8.59 6.88
N PHE A 12 0.69 7.76 6.04
CA PHE A 12 1.39 6.55 6.47
C PHE A 12 2.91 6.62 6.30
N ILE A 13 3.46 7.68 5.71
CA ILE A 13 4.91 7.88 5.62
C ILE A 13 5.36 8.88 6.68
N ILE A 14 6.53 8.63 7.29
CA ILE A 14 7.15 9.54 8.26
C ILE A 14 7.34 10.95 7.67
N LYS A 15 7.16 11.98 8.51
CA LYS A 15 7.08 13.39 8.08
C LYS A 15 8.25 13.83 7.20
N ASP A 16 9.47 13.50 7.59
CA ASP A 16 10.71 13.92 6.91
C ASP A 16 10.87 13.33 5.50
N ARG A 17 10.05 12.33 5.13
CA ARG A 17 10.11 11.67 3.82
C ARG A 17 8.91 12.00 2.93
N GLN A 18 7.88 12.66 3.45
CA GLN A 18 6.64 12.95 2.71
C GLN A 18 6.91 13.80 1.46
N GLU A 19 7.66 14.90 1.58
CA GLU A 19 7.95 15.80 0.46
C GLU A 19 8.63 15.09 -0.71
N ARG A 20 9.60 14.22 -0.40
CA ARG A 20 10.31 13.40 -1.39
C ARG A 20 9.33 12.58 -2.22
N TYR A 21 8.47 11.79 -1.58
CA TYR A 21 7.54 10.92 -2.29
C TYR A 21 6.41 11.68 -3.00
N LEU A 22 5.93 12.79 -2.41
CA LEU A 22 4.94 13.64 -3.06
C LEU A 22 5.48 14.17 -4.40
N SER A 23 6.76 14.54 -4.47
CA SER A 23 7.37 14.96 -5.74
C SER A 23 7.42 13.83 -6.78
N LEU A 24 7.53 12.56 -6.36
CA LEU A 24 7.63 11.42 -7.27
C LEU A 24 6.29 11.04 -7.89
N VAL A 25 5.20 11.05 -7.13
CA VAL A 25 3.87 10.61 -7.60
C VAL A 25 3.20 11.59 -8.57
N THR A 26 3.78 12.77 -8.79
CA THR A 26 3.24 13.81 -9.69
C THR A 26 3.70 13.68 -11.14
N SER A 27 4.65 12.80 -11.46
CA SER A 27 5.20 12.66 -12.81
C SER A 27 5.40 11.20 -13.22
N LYS A 28 5.32 10.91 -14.53
CA LYS A 28 5.58 9.55 -15.05
C LYS A 28 6.99 9.05 -14.71
N LYS A 29 8.00 9.92 -14.82
CA LYS A 29 9.38 9.59 -14.47
C LYS A 29 9.53 9.32 -12.98
N GLY A 30 8.86 10.10 -12.15
CA GLY A 30 8.84 9.92 -10.70
C GLY A 30 8.11 8.64 -10.28
N ARG A 31 7.06 8.22 -11.01
CA ARG A 31 6.32 6.97 -10.72
C ARG A 31 7.24 5.74 -10.73
N ASN A 32 8.07 5.58 -11.75
CA ASN A 32 9.00 4.45 -11.80
C ASN A 32 9.94 4.42 -10.58
N LYS A 33 10.41 5.59 -10.15
CA LYS A 33 11.26 5.69 -8.95
C LYS A 33 10.48 5.42 -7.66
N PHE A 34 9.23 5.86 -7.58
CA PHE A 34 8.35 5.57 -6.45
C PHE A 34 8.10 4.07 -6.30
N LEU A 35 7.84 3.37 -7.41
CA LEU A 35 7.63 1.91 -7.41
C LEU A 35 8.90 1.15 -7.00
N GLN A 36 10.07 1.52 -7.53
CA GLN A 36 11.36 0.94 -7.11
C GLN A 36 11.68 1.15 -5.62
N ASP A 37 11.14 2.21 -5.03
CA ASP A 37 11.34 2.49 -3.61
C ASP A 37 10.39 1.69 -2.70
N LEU A 38 9.34 1.05 -3.23
CA LEU A 38 8.36 0.26 -2.47
C LEU A 38 9.00 -0.81 -1.56
N PRO A 39 9.74 -1.80 -2.11
CA PRO A 39 10.25 -2.92 -1.31
C PRO A 39 11.34 -2.50 -0.32
N HIS A 40 12.12 -1.47 -0.65
CA HIS A 40 13.35 -1.14 0.10
C HIS A 40 13.23 0.09 1.00
N SER A 41 12.75 1.21 0.45
CA SER A 41 12.75 2.49 1.17
C SER A 41 11.42 2.75 1.85
N ILE A 42 10.30 2.54 1.14
CA ILE A 42 8.97 2.85 1.64
C ILE A 42 8.63 1.93 2.82
N SER A 43 8.91 0.63 2.76
CA SER A 43 8.72 -0.32 3.87
C SER A 43 9.34 0.18 5.18
N ASN A 44 10.55 0.73 5.12
CA ASN A 44 11.29 1.28 6.27
C ASN A 44 10.88 2.71 6.68
N GLU A 45 10.13 3.41 5.83
CA GLU A 45 9.72 4.80 6.04
C GLU A 45 8.22 4.93 6.36
N LEU A 46 7.53 3.80 6.52
CA LEU A 46 6.19 3.75 7.09
C LEU A 46 6.21 4.28 8.52
N ASP A 47 5.25 5.13 8.87
CA ASP A 47 5.10 5.67 10.22
C ASP A 47 4.72 4.54 11.20
N PRO A 48 5.61 4.18 12.14
CA PRO A 48 5.41 3.04 13.03
C PRO A 48 4.16 3.16 13.90
N LYS A 49 3.62 4.38 14.06
CA LYS A 49 2.34 4.62 14.76
C LYS A 49 1.17 3.89 14.12
N TYR A 50 1.21 3.65 12.81
CA TYR A 50 0.09 3.06 12.06
C TYR A 50 0.39 1.65 11.53
N VAL A 51 1.60 1.15 11.72
CA VAL A 51 2.05 -0.14 11.18
C VAL A 51 1.70 -1.28 12.15
N LYS A 52 1.06 -2.33 11.61
CA LYS A 52 0.88 -3.59 12.32
C LYS A 52 1.25 -4.77 11.42
N GLY A 53 2.28 -5.52 11.81
CA GLY A 53 2.68 -6.76 11.16
C GLY A 53 1.53 -7.77 11.08
N VAL A 54 1.41 -8.43 9.94
CA VAL A 54 0.33 -9.39 9.68
C VAL A 54 0.85 -10.58 8.89
N ASN A 55 0.36 -11.77 9.23
CA ASN A 55 0.58 -12.99 8.45
C ASN A 55 -0.76 -13.64 8.10
N GLY A 56 -0.75 -14.53 7.12
CA GLY A 56 -1.90 -15.33 6.70
C GLY A 56 -2.05 -15.42 5.18
N SER A 57 -3.06 -16.17 4.76
CA SER A 57 -3.51 -16.26 3.37
C SER A 57 -4.22 -14.98 2.92
N SER A 58 -4.45 -14.83 1.61
CA SER A 58 -5.26 -13.73 1.05
C SER A 58 -6.64 -13.62 1.72
N LYS A 59 -7.24 -14.74 2.11
CA LYS A 59 -8.51 -14.76 2.84
C LYS A 59 -8.36 -14.19 4.26
N ASP A 60 -7.31 -14.57 4.98
CA ASP A 60 -7.07 -14.07 6.34
C ASP A 60 -6.82 -12.55 6.33
N ILE A 61 -6.06 -12.06 5.35
CA ILE A 61 -5.80 -10.62 5.19
C ILE A 61 -7.09 -9.89 4.80
N TYR A 62 -7.88 -10.44 3.89
CA TYR A 62 -9.19 -9.89 3.51
C TYR A 62 -10.09 -9.70 4.74
N GLU A 63 -10.29 -10.74 5.54
CA GLU A 63 -11.14 -10.65 6.74
C GLU A 63 -10.62 -9.62 7.76
N LYS A 64 -9.30 -9.54 7.95
CA LYS A 64 -8.69 -8.52 8.83
C LYS A 64 -8.95 -7.10 8.32
N LEU A 65 -8.85 -6.86 7.02
CA LEU A 65 -9.14 -5.55 6.42
C LEU A 65 -10.64 -5.23 6.51
N LYS A 66 -11.52 -6.22 6.24
CA LYS A 66 -12.98 -6.07 6.38
C LYS A 66 -13.38 -5.74 7.82
N SER A 67 -12.77 -6.37 8.82
CA SER A 67 -13.00 -6.07 10.24
C SER A 67 -12.65 -4.63 10.62
N LYS A 68 -11.83 -3.95 9.81
CA LYS A 68 -11.43 -2.54 9.96
C LYS A 68 -12.25 -1.59 9.07
N GLY A 69 -13.29 -2.09 8.41
CA GLY A 69 -14.19 -1.30 7.59
C GLY A 69 -13.79 -1.18 6.12
N ALA A 70 -12.82 -1.95 5.63
CA ALA A 70 -12.48 -1.94 4.20
C ALA A 70 -13.72 -2.20 3.33
N GLY A 71 -13.80 -1.51 2.19
CA GLY A 71 -14.86 -1.67 1.19
C GLY A 71 -14.81 -3.00 0.45
N LYS A 72 -15.43 -3.04 -0.73
CA LYS A 72 -15.27 -4.17 -1.68
C LYS A 72 -14.10 -3.94 -2.64
N GLU A 73 -13.68 -2.70 -2.80
CA GLU A 73 -12.65 -2.26 -3.74
C GLU A 73 -11.49 -1.60 -3.00
N CYS A 74 -10.33 -1.58 -3.64
CA CYS A 74 -9.15 -0.84 -3.20
C CYS A 74 -8.44 -0.22 -4.40
N TYR A 75 -7.72 0.87 -4.17
CA TYR A 75 -6.76 1.40 -5.14
C TYR A 75 -5.41 0.71 -4.96
N VAL A 76 -4.78 0.35 -6.07
CA VAL A 76 -3.54 -0.43 -6.08
C VAL A 76 -2.36 0.45 -6.50
N ILE A 77 -1.29 0.40 -5.72
CA ILE A 77 0.05 0.82 -6.12
C ILE A 77 0.88 -0.45 -6.16
N SER A 78 1.50 -0.80 -7.27
CA SER A 78 2.22 -2.07 -7.38
C SER A 78 3.35 -2.01 -8.38
N GLU A 79 4.37 -2.83 -8.16
CA GLU A 79 5.38 -3.13 -9.19
C GLU A 79 4.81 -3.93 -10.36
N LEU A 80 3.66 -4.60 -10.17
CA LEU A 80 2.93 -5.29 -11.23
C LEU A 80 2.15 -4.26 -12.08
N SER A 81 2.72 -3.96 -13.25
CA SER A 81 2.24 -2.91 -14.17
C SER A 81 0.77 -3.03 -14.59
N GLU A 82 0.25 -4.25 -14.61
CA GLU A 82 -1.10 -4.62 -15.03
C GLU A 82 -2.17 -4.13 -14.06
N ILE A 83 -1.82 -3.97 -12.78
CA ILE A 83 -2.73 -3.54 -11.71
C ILE A 83 -2.35 -2.20 -11.10
N ASP A 84 -1.13 -1.72 -11.35
CA ASP A 84 -0.64 -0.46 -10.83
C ASP A 84 -1.53 0.73 -11.26
N GLY A 85 -1.94 1.55 -10.30
CA GLY A 85 -2.80 2.71 -10.55
C GLY A 85 -4.28 2.39 -10.78
N HIS A 86 -4.71 1.14 -10.62
CA HIS A 86 -6.09 0.71 -10.86
C HIS A 86 -6.90 0.58 -9.57
N VAL A 87 -8.23 0.63 -9.72
CA VAL A 87 -9.17 0.21 -8.69
C VAL A 87 -9.60 -1.21 -9.00
N LEU A 88 -9.40 -2.12 -8.06
CA LEU A 88 -9.77 -3.53 -8.18
C LEU A 88 -10.63 -3.96 -7.01
N SER A 89 -11.30 -5.11 -7.17
CA SER A 89 -11.90 -5.76 -6.01
C SER A 89 -10.80 -6.14 -5.01
N LEU A 90 -11.04 -5.92 -3.72
CA LEU A 90 -10.04 -6.17 -2.67
C LEU A 90 -9.59 -7.64 -2.65
N SER A 91 -10.54 -8.56 -2.87
CA SER A 91 -10.23 -10.00 -2.96
C SER A 91 -9.34 -10.34 -4.14
N GLU A 92 -9.60 -9.75 -5.31
CA GLU A 92 -8.79 -9.96 -6.50
C GLU A 92 -7.40 -9.38 -6.33
N ALA A 93 -7.28 -8.15 -5.84
CA ALA A 93 -5.99 -7.51 -5.61
C ALA A 93 -5.12 -8.34 -4.64
N LEU A 94 -5.69 -8.83 -3.53
CA LEU A 94 -4.98 -9.69 -2.58
C LEU A 94 -4.53 -11.02 -3.20
N ASN A 95 -5.32 -11.62 -4.09
CA ASN A 95 -4.94 -12.85 -4.80
C ASN A 95 -3.85 -12.60 -5.84
N GLN A 96 -3.79 -11.39 -6.41
CA GLN A 96 -2.79 -11.04 -7.39
C GLN A 96 -1.43 -10.74 -6.75
N ILE A 97 -1.37 -10.10 -5.58
CA ILE A 97 -0.10 -9.62 -4.99
C ILE A 97 0.55 -10.57 -3.99
N ILE A 98 -0.24 -11.32 -3.19
CA ILE A 98 0.31 -12.05 -2.04
C ILE A 98 1.25 -13.16 -2.50
N GLY A 99 2.49 -13.14 -2.00
CA GLY A 99 3.49 -14.17 -2.26
C GLY A 99 4.06 -14.16 -3.68
N ARG A 100 3.94 -13.04 -4.40
CA ARG A 100 4.56 -12.88 -5.74
C ARG A 100 6.01 -12.41 -5.71
N GLY A 101 6.55 -12.08 -4.54
CA GLY A 101 7.90 -11.49 -4.43
C GLY A 101 7.98 -10.11 -5.09
N MET A 102 6.89 -9.35 -5.04
CA MET A 102 6.77 -7.98 -5.56
C MET A 102 6.02 -7.13 -4.55
N ALA A 103 6.47 -5.89 -4.37
CA ALA A 103 5.85 -4.98 -3.43
C ALA A 103 4.56 -4.36 -3.99
N ALA A 104 3.59 -4.18 -3.10
CA ALA A 104 2.32 -3.55 -3.42
C ALA A 104 1.67 -2.90 -2.20
N ILE A 105 0.89 -1.84 -2.46
CA ILE A 105 0.04 -1.16 -1.50
C ILE A 105 -1.41 -1.24 -1.98
N LEU A 106 -2.30 -1.70 -1.12
CA LEU A 106 -3.74 -1.66 -1.34
C LEU A 106 -4.37 -0.60 -0.44
N ILE A 107 -4.77 0.53 -1.02
CA ILE A 107 -5.49 1.58 -0.30
C ILE A 107 -6.98 1.19 -0.24
N CYS A 108 -7.42 0.76 0.93
CA CYS A 108 -8.79 0.28 1.16
C CYS A 108 -9.74 1.41 1.54
N ILE A 109 -9.24 2.38 2.30
CA ILE A 109 -9.94 3.60 2.69
C ILE A 109 -8.92 4.73 2.67
N ASP A 110 -9.17 5.73 1.83
CA ASP A 110 -8.32 6.92 1.73
C ASP A 110 -8.03 7.48 3.12
N ASN A 111 -6.76 7.81 3.39
CA ASN A 111 -6.25 8.35 4.67
C ASN A 111 -6.46 7.51 5.95
N LYS A 112 -6.99 6.28 5.85
CA LYS A 112 -7.42 5.50 7.02
C LYS A 112 -6.92 4.07 7.05
N LEU A 113 -7.01 3.34 5.95
CA LEU A 113 -6.72 1.90 5.94
C LEU A 113 -6.04 1.49 4.64
N ALA A 114 -4.87 0.87 4.76
CA ALA A 114 -4.15 0.25 3.65
C ALA A 114 -3.50 -1.08 4.07
N TYR A 115 -3.13 -1.88 3.08
CA TYR A 115 -2.31 -3.08 3.23
C TYR A 115 -1.00 -2.89 2.44
N PHE A 116 0.10 -3.34 3.01
CA PHE A 116 1.40 -3.40 2.36
C PHE A 116 1.83 -4.87 2.25
N GLU A 117 2.15 -5.29 1.03
CA GLU A 117 2.89 -6.51 0.71
C GLU A 117 4.31 -6.08 0.30
N GLY A 118 5.33 -6.62 0.96
CA GLY A 118 6.72 -6.53 0.55
C GLY A 118 7.18 -7.78 -0.20
N GLU A 119 8.46 -7.80 -0.60
CA GLU A 119 9.06 -8.93 -1.32
C GLU A 119 9.24 -10.17 -0.43
N GLU A 120 9.51 -9.94 0.85
CA GLU A 120 9.77 -11.01 1.81
C GLU A 120 8.47 -11.49 2.49
N PRO A 121 8.32 -12.81 2.79
CA PRO A 121 7.09 -13.35 3.36
C PRO A 121 6.61 -12.72 4.68
N ASN A 122 7.52 -12.11 5.43
CA ASN A 122 7.23 -11.44 6.71
C ASN A 122 7.11 -9.92 6.60
N ASP A 123 7.31 -9.35 5.40
CA ASP A 123 7.24 -7.90 5.15
C ASP A 123 5.81 -7.48 4.79
N ARG A 124 4.88 -7.77 5.70
CA ARG A 124 3.45 -7.60 5.48
C ARG A 124 2.82 -6.80 6.59
N TYR A 125 2.15 -5.70 6.22
CA TYR A 125 1.60 -4.76 7.19
C TYR A 125 0.16 -4.39 6.88
N ILE A 126 -0.66 -4.30 7.92
CA ILE A 126 -1.87 -3.50 7.89
C ILE A 126 -1.52 -2.11 8.42
N LEU A 127 -1.81 -1.10 7.61
CA LEU A 127 -1.64 0.31 7.92
C LEU A 127 -2.99 0.87 8.33
N HIS A 128 -3.12 1.29 9.59
CA HIS A 128 -4.42 1.72 10.12
C HIS A 128 -4.31 2.97 10.99
N ARG A 129 -4.98 4.04 10.56
CA ARG A 129 -5.19 5.26 11.34
C ARG A 129 -6.58 5.18 11.99
N PRO A 130 -6.67 5.07 13.33
CA PRO A 130 -7.95 5.02 14.03
C PRO A 130 -8.76 6.31 13.87
#